data_AF-A0A1Y1XTD1-F1
#
_entry.id   AF-A0A1Y1XTD1-F1
#
_cell.length_a   1.000
_cell.length_b   1.000
_cell.length_c   1.000
_cell.angle_alpha   90.00
_cell.angle_beta   90.00
_cell.angle_gamma   90.00
#
_symmetry.space_group_name_H-M   'P 1'
#
loop_
_entity.id
_entity.type
_entity.pdbx_description
1 polymer ?
#
loop_
_entity_poly.entity_id
_entity_poly.type
_entity_poly.pdbx_seq_one_letter_code
_entity_poly.pdbx_strand_id
1 'polypeptide(L)' 'MKEHQKAVENEQPTYKDPATGYTVFTTFGHLKRGYCCGNQCRHCPYEYENVGKKEKVAQIIREKRMEKQAQKKNTEW' A
#
# COMPACT_ATOMS: atom_id res chain seq x y z
N MET A 1 -13.73 -13.99 -0.17
CA MET A 1 -12.70 -15.04 0.02
C MET A 1 -12.81 -16.14 -1.03
N LYS A 2 -14.03 -16.47 -1.51
CA LYS A 2 -14.24 -17.41 -2.62
C LYS A 2 -13.53 -16.96 -3.91
N GLU A 3 -13.48 -15.66 -4.15
CA GLU A 3 -12.88 -15.02 -5.32
C GLU A 3 -11.36 -15.17 -5.33
N HIS A 4 -10.74 -15.07 -4.15
CA HIS A 4 -9.32 -15.34 -3.97
C HIS A 4 -9.00 -16.80 -4.30
N GLN A 5 -9.73 -17.75 -3.69
CA GLN A 5 -9.54 -19.19 -3.92
C GLN A 5 -9.68 -19.52 -5.41
N LYS A 6 -10.76 -19.04 -6.05
CA LYS A 6 -10.98 -19.21 -7.48
C LYS A 6 -9.83 -18.63 -8.32
N ALA A 7 -9.32 -17.44 -7.96
CA ALA A 7 -8.20 -16.86 -8.67
C ALA A 7 -6.91 -17.69 -8.49
N VAL A 8 -6.65 -18.21 -7.29
CA VAL A 8 -5.50 -19.10 -7.04
C VAL A 8 -5.62 -20.41 -7.84
N GLU A 9 -6.80 -21.05 -7.85
CA GLU A 9 -7.07 -22.27 -8.61
C GLU A 9 -6.91 -22.08 -10.13
N ASN A 10 -7.25 -20.91 -10.64
CA ASN A 10 -7.09 -20.55 -12.06
C ASN A 10 -5.74 -19.88 -12.37
N GLU A 11 -4.77 -19.98 -11.44
CA GLU A 11 -3.43 -19.39 -11.54
C GLU A 11 -3.40 -17.89 -11.86
N GLN A 12 -4.47 -17.20 -11.49
CA GLN A 12 -4.61 -15.76 -11.69
C GLN A 12 -3.85 -15.01 -10.59
N PRO A 13 -3.01 -14.03 -10.96
CA PRO A 13 -2.21 -13.27 -10.00
C PRO A 13 -3.06 -12.28 -9.19
N THR A 14 -4.28 -11.97 -9.63
CA THR A 14 -5.16 -10.98 -9.02
C THR A 14 -6.62 -11.39 -9.10
N TYR A 15 -7.46 -10.86 -8.21
CA TYR A 15 -8.92 -10.94 -8.26
C TYR A 15 -9.55 -9.58 -7.94
N LYS A 16 -10.82 -9.40 -8.29
CA LYS A 16 -11.59 -8.23 -7.85
C LYS A 16 -12.22 -8.52 -6.49
N ASP A 17 -11.92 -7.70 -5.49
CA ASP A 17 -12.54 -7.77 -4.17
C ASP A 17 -13.99 -7.27 -4.27
N PRO A 18 -15.00 -8.12 -4.02
CA PRO A 18 -16.41 -7.73 -4.15
C PRO A 18 -16.82 -6.66 -3.12
N ALA A 19 -16.12 -6.57 -1.98
CA ALA A 19 -16.46 -5.60 -0.94
C ALA A 19 -15.97 -4.19 -1.26
N THR A 20 -14.81 -4.07 -1.92
CA THR A 20 -14.14 -2.78 -2.15
C THR A 20 -14.07 -2.39 -3.63
N GLY A 21 -14.30 -3.34 -4.54
CA GLY A 21 -14.11 -3.17 -5.98
C GLY A 21 -12.63 -3.18 -6.43
N TYR A 22 -11.68 -3.28 -5.50
CA TYR A 22 -10.25 -3.21 -5.80
C TYR A 22 -9.73 -4.47 -6.46
N THR A 23 -8.72 -4.30 -7.31
CA THR A 23 -7.91 -5.40 -7.81
C THR A 23 -6.89 -5.78 -6.74
N VAL A 24 -7.05 -6.95 -6.13
CA VAL A 24 -6.21 -7.45 -5.04
C VAL A 24 -5.34 -8.59 -5.56
N PHE A 25 -4.05 -8.56 -5.21
CA PHE A 25 -3.15 -9.66 -5.53
C PHE A 25 -3.50 -10.91 -4.74
N THR A 26 -3.44 -12.06 -5.40
CA THR A 26 -3.47 -13.37 -4.72
C THR A 26 -2.12 -13.63 -4.06
N THR A 27 -2.06 -14.60 -3.15
CA THR A 27 -0.80 -15.06 -2.55
C THR A 27 0.15 -15.51 -3.65
N PHE A 28 -0.36 -16.26 -4.63
CA PHE A 28 0.38 -16.67 -5.82
C PHE A 28 0.95 -15.48 -6.60
N GLY A 29 0.13 -14.44 -6.86
CA GLY A 29 0.60 -13.24 -7.55
C GLY A 29 1.73 -12.51 -6.80
N HIS A 30 1.65 -12.46 -5.46
CA HIS A 30 2.73 -11.93 -4.65
C HIS A 30 4.00 -12.77 -4.70
N LEU A 31 3.89 -14.09 -4.54
CA LEU A 31 5.03 -15.02 -4.63
C LEU A 31 5.71 -14.94 -5.99
N LYS A 32 4.93 -14.88 -7.08
CA LYS A 32 5.45 -14.73 -8.46
C LYS A 32 6.21 -13.42 -8.66
N ARG A 33 5.75 -12.32 -8.04
CA ARG A 33 6.38 -11.00 -8.17
C ARG A 33 7.57 -10.82 -7.21
N GLY A 34 7.61 -11.54 -6.09
CA GLY A 34 8.74 -11.57 -5.17
C GLY A 34 8.84 -10.44 -4.14
N TYR A 35 7.85 -9.55 -4.02
CA TYR A 35 7.88 -8.46 -3.02
C TYR A 35 6.49 -7.92 -2.65
N CYS A 36 6.37 -7.24 -1.50
CA CYS A 36 5.12 -6.56 -1.12
C CYS A 36 4.75 -5.44 -2.10
N CYS A 37 3.46 -5.28 -2.42
CA CYS A 37 2.98 -4.24 -3.34
C CYS A 37 2.73 -2.87 -2.69
N GLY A 38 2.77 -2.79 -1.35
CA GLY A 38 2.52 -1.56 -0.59
C GLY A 38 1.05 -1.13 -0.48
N ASN A 39 0.12 -1.84 -1.11
CA ASN A 39 -1.32 -1.51 -1.11
C ASN A 39 -2.14 -2.31 -0.09
N GLN A 40 -1.49 -2.90 0.92
CA GLN A 40 -2.15 -3.63 2.00
C GLN A 40 -3.09 -4.76 1.52
N CYS A 41 -2.68 -5.51 0.49
CA CYS A 41 -3.45 -6.66 0.00
C CYS A 41 -3.64 -7.73 1.10
N ARG A 42 -4.87 -8.23 1.25
CA ARG A 42 -5.28 -9.15 2.35
C ARG A 42 -4.45 -10.42 2.48
N HIS A 43 -3.78 -10.83 1.40
CA HIS A 43 -3.01 -12.08 1.31
C HIS A 43 -1.52 -11.81 1.05
N CYS A 44 -0.99 -10.71 1.59
CA CYS A 44 0.41 -10.38 1.45
C CYS A 44 1.27 -11.35 2.29
N PRO A 45 2.18 -12.13 1.68
CA PRO A 45 3.06 -13.05 2.42
C PRO A 45 4.26 -12.35 3.06
N TYR A 46 4.44 -11.04 2.81
CA TYR A 46 5.60 -10.24 3.23
C TYR A 46 5.28 -9.29 4.38
N GLU A 47 4.30 -9.64 5.22
CA GLU A 47 3.94 -8.89 6.43
C GLU A 47 3.75 -7.37 6.22
N TYR A 48 3.24 -6.99 5.04
CA TYR A 48 3.01 -5.58 4.69
C TYR A 48 4.26 -4.68 4.74
N GLU A 49 5.45 -5.24 4.52
CA GLU A 49 6.74 -4.51 4.60
C GLU A 49 6.77 -3.15 3.85
N ASN A 50 6.12 -3.07 2.69
CA ASN A 50 6.11 -1.89 1.83
C ASN A 50 4.89 -1.00 2.04
N VAL A 51 4.02 -1.33 2.99
CA VAL A 51 2.89 -0.47 3.37
C VAL A 51 3.44 0.65 4.24
N GLY A 52 3.13 1.89 3.87
CA GLY A 52 3.64 3.07 4.58
C GLY A 52 3.30 3.05 6.07
N LYS A 53 4.33 3.17 6.93
CA LYS A 53 4.16 3.26 8.38
C LYS A 53 3.55 4.61 8.76
N LYS A 54 2.47 4.59 9.55
CA LYS A 54 1.72 5.80 9.92
C LYS A 54 2.60 6.82 10.63
N GLU A 55 3.53 6.35 11.46
CA GLU A 55 4.44 7.17 12.26
C GLU A 55 5.39 7.93 11.34
N LYS A 56 5.97 7.24 10.34
CA LYS A 56 6.87 7.83 9.36
C LYS A 56 6.15 8.86 8.49
N VAL A 57 4.92 8.57 8.07
CA VAL A 57 4.09 9.53 7.31
C VAL A 57 3.78 10.77 8.15
N ALA A 58 3.41 10.60 9.42
CA ALA A 58 3.13 11.72 10.33
C ALA A 58 4.35 12.62 10.53
N GLN A 59 5.54 12.03 10.68
CA GLN A 59 6.80 12.77 10.79
C GLN A 59 7.07 13.60 9.52
N ILE A 60 6.96 12.99 8.34
CA ILE A 60 7.16 13.70 7.05
C ILE A 60 6.18 14.88 6.92
N ILE A 61 4.91 14.69 7.30
CA ILE A 61 3.90 15.76 7.27
C ILE A 61 4.30 16.89 8.23
N ARG A 62 4.79 16.57 9.42
CA ARG A 62 5.26 17.57 10.40
C ARG A 62 6.45 18.36 9.86
N GLU A 63 7.46 17.69 9.33
CA GLU A 63 8.66 18.31 8.75
C GLU A 63 8.29 19.28 7.61
N LYS A 64 7.47 18.82 6.65
CA LYS A 64 6.97 19.65 5.54
C LYS A 64 6.18 20.87 6.03
N ARG A 65 5.39 20.73 7.10
CA ARG A 65 4.66 21.86 7.70
C ARG A 65 5.61 22.90 8.30
N MET A 66 6.66 22.46 8.99
CA MET A 66 7.67 23.36 9.59
C MET A 66 8.47 24.09 8.50
N GLU A 67 8.89 23.38 7.45
CA GLU A 67 9.61 23.95 6.30
C GLU A 67 8.78 25.04 5.60
N LYS A 68 7.49 24.76 5.34
CA LYS A 68 6.57 25.72 4.73
C LYS A 68 6.38 26.97 5.60
N GLN A 69 6.33 26.83 6.93
CA GLN A 69 6.25 27.96 7.85
C GLN A 69 7.53 28.80 7.86
N ALA A 70 8.70 28.15 7.82
CA ALA A 70 9.99 28.83 7.73
C ALA A 70 10.14 29.61 6.41
N GLN A 71 9.73 29.00 5.28
CA GLN A 71 9.70 29.67 3.98
C GLN A 71 8.79 30.90 3.99
N LYS A 72 7.56 30.79 4.54
CA LYS A 72 6.64 31.92 4.61
C LYS A 72 7.23 33.10 5.39
N LYS A 73 7.85 32.83 6.55
CA LYS A 73 8.55 33.85 7.34
C LYS A 73 9.71 34.51 6.60
N ASN A 74 10.41 33.77 5.73
CA ASN A 74 11.50 34.31 4.92
C ASN A 74 11.02 35.16 3.72
N THR A 75 9.78 34.98 3.28
CA THR A 75 9.20 35.71 2.13
C THR A 75 8.36 36.94 2.53
N GLU A 76 8.17 37.20 3.83
CA GLU A 76 7.40 38.34 4.36
C GLU A 76 8.26 39.61 4.59
N TRP A 77 9.21 39.89 3.69
CA TRP A 77 9.98 41.16 3.61
C TRP A 77 9.48 42.05 2.48
#